data_AF-A0AA90UZD8-F1
#
_entry.id   AF-A0AA90UZD8-F1
#
_cell.length_a   1.000
_cell.length_b   1.000
_cell.length_c   1.000
_cell.angle_alpha   90.00
_cell.angle_beta   90.00
_cell.angle_gamma   90.00
#
_symmetry.space_group_name_H-M   'P 1'
#
loop_
_entity.id
_entity.type
_entity.pdbx_description
1 polymer ?
#
loop_
_entity_poly.entity_id
_entity_poly.type
_entity_poly.pdbx_seq_one_letter_code
_entity_poly.pdbx_strand_id
1 'polypeptide(L)'
;MKSDLKNYVPENIEFVLEEGVKDMFPMELDFLALTEENLCGEKPLKNKADILKFVGKHFTATFPDNELVTRFLDEFEKKNIREEYCTLEENVVPARKLELEEALEKAKKMKKDAEEAYASVLMEVAKYAAEVRQGTVDMRLKSKNVFCIALAGYYLVYNWDANTEKFLLAKAYAIPDRSEIWANEVKNRESMKEVFGLEFPEVEQTKEEAQSEQSSDDDDDDLPFGE
;
A
#
# COMPACT_ATOMS: atom_id res chain seq x y z
N MET A 1 17.67 34.00 -22.01
CA MET A 1 17.43 32.54 -21.95
C MET A 1 18.49 31.77 -22.75
N LYS A 2 18.62 30.44 -22.54
CA LYS A 2 19.64 29.62 -23.22
C LYS A 2 19.55 29.66 -24.76
N SER A 3 18.37 29.92 -25.31
CA SER A 3 18.15 30.19 -26.74
C SER A 3 19.01 31.33 -27.29
N ASP A 4 19.28 32.32 -26.45
CA ASP A 4 19.95 33.57 -26.84
C ASP A 4 21.47 33.38 -26.96
N LEU A 5 21.97 32.23 -26.50
CA LEU A 5 23.37 31.81 -26.67
C LEU A 5 23.62 31.14 -28.03
N LYS A 6 22.57 30.91 -28.83
CA LYS A 6 22.72 30.27 -30.14
C LYS A 6 23.49 31.19 -31.09
N ASN A 7 24.66 30.75 -31.54
CA ASN A 7 25.62 31.51 -32.36
C ASN A 7 26.23 32.73 -31.65
N TYR A 8 26.11 32.81 -30.33
CA TYR A 8 26.77 33.84 -29.56
C TYR A 8 28.28 33.58 -29.47
N VAL A 9 29.08 34.63 -29.70
CA VAL A 9 30.53 34.62 -29.48
C VAL A 9 30.85 35.81 -28.57
N PRO A 10 31.52 35.59 -27.42
CA PRO A 10 31.94 36.67 -26.54
C PRO A 10 32.79 37.71 -27.27
N GLU A 11 32.59 38.98 -26.94
CA GLU A 11 33.43 40.07 -27.46
C GLU A 11 34.87 39.97 -26.93
N ASN A 12 35.02 39.61 -25.65
CA ASN A 12 36.31 39.40 -25.00
C ASN A 12 36.40 37.96 -24.49
N ILE A 13 37.26 37.15 -25.12
CA ILE A 13 37.45 35.75 -24.76
C ILE A 13 38.64 35.63 -23.81
N GLU A 14 38.41 35.10 -22.60
CA GLU A 14 39.47 34.74 -21.66
C GLU A 14 39.59 33.23 -21.52
N PHE A 15 40.78 32.68 -21.79
CA PHE A 15 41.03 31.24 -21.67
C PHE A 15 41.46 30.84 -20.25
N VAL A 16 41.08 29.63 -19.86
CA VAL A 16 41.54 29.01 -18.61
C VAL A 16 42.91 28.40 -18.87
N LEU A 17 43.92 28.87 -18.14
CA LEU A 17 45.30 28.42 -18.22
C LEU A 17 45.75 27.83 -16.88
N GLU A 18 46.77 26.98 -16.90
CA GLU A 18 47.39 26.44 -15.69
C GLU A 18 48.04 27.56 -14.85
N GLU A 19 48.12 27.32 -13.54
CA GLU A 19 48.69 28.26 -12.58
C GLU A 19 50.19 28.51 -12.89
N GLY A 20 50.61 29.77 -12.84
CA GLY A 20 51.98 30.19 -13.19
C GLY A 20 52.25 30.37 -14.69
N VAL A 21 51.44 29.82 -15.60
CA VAL A 21 51.59 30.07 -17.05
C VAL A 21 51.34 31.53 -17.39
N LYS A 22 50.34 32.15 -16.73
CA LYS A 22 50.00 33.57 -16.91
C LYS A 22 51.14 34.53 -16.52
N ASP A 23 52.03 34.09 -15.63
CA ASP A 23 53.19 34.89 -15.20
C ASP A 23 54.42 34.67 -16.09
N MET A 24 54.50 33.53 -16.77
CA MET A 24 55.64 33.15 -17.61
C MET A 24 55.53 33.66 -19.05
N PHE A 25 54.32 33.77 -19.59
CA PHE A 25 54.09 34.07 -21.01
C PHE A 25 53.17 35.28 -21.20
N PRO A 26 53.38 36.06 -22.26
CA PRO A 26 52.44 37.12 -22.62
C PRO A 26 51.08 36.51 -22.98
N MET A 27 50.00 37.09 -22.46
CA MET A 27 48.63 36.63 -22.71
C MET A 27 48.17 36.92 -24.15
N GLU A 28 48.75 37.95 -24.78
CA GLU A 28 48.38 38.41 -26.11
C GLU A 28 49.65 38.70 -26.93
N LEU A 29 49.60 38.36 -28.22
CA LEU A 29 50.63 38.69 -29.20
C LEU A 29 50.00 39.55 -30.30
N ASP A 30 50.19 40.87 -30.21
CA ASP A 30 49.65 41.81 -31.19
C ASP A 30 50.61 41.99 -32.37
N PHE A 31 50.42 41.16 -33.40
CA PHE A 31 51.20 41.22 -34.64
C PHE A 31 50.91 42.47 -35.48
N LEU A 32 49.77 43.15 -35.28
CA LEU A 32 49.41 44.36 -36.04
C LEU A 32 50.10 45.60 -35.48
N ALA A 33 50.54 45.57 -34.22
CA ALA A 33 51.34 46.61 -33.60
C ALA A 33 52.84 46.56 -33.98
N LEU A 34 53.29 45.55 -34.73
CA LEU A 34 54.70 45.40 -35.13
C LEU A 34 55.13 46.47 -36.15
N THR A 35 56.31 47.05 -35.93
CA THR A 35 56.90 48.05 -36.84
C THR A 35 57.80 47.40 -37.90
N GLU A 36 58.20 48.14 -38.94
CA GLU A 36 59.06 47.64 -40.03
C GLU A 36 60.38 47.03 -39.52
N GLU A 37 60.91 47.53 -38.41
CA GLU A 37 62.11 47.01 -37.76
C GLU A 37 61.90 45.60 -37.18
N ASN A 38 60.67 45.29 -36.73
CA ASN A 38 60.32 43.98 -36.16
C ASN A 38 59.99 42.93 -37.23
N LEU A 39 59.64 43.36 -38.44
CA LEU A 39 59.15 42.48 -39.51
C LEU A 39 60.26 41.79 -40.30
N CYS A 40 61.52 41.90 -39.90
CA CYS A 40 62.65 41.17 -40.51
C CYS A 40 62.74 41.35 -42.05
N GLY A 41 62.38 42.54 -42.56
CA GLY A 41 62.35 42.86 -43.99
C GLY A 41 61.08 42.41 -44.74
N GLU A 42 60.06 41.92 -44.04
CA GLU A 42 58.75 41.59 -44.60
C GLU A 42 57.82 42.79 -44.74
N LYS A 43 56.76 42.63 -45.53
CA LYS A 43 55.71 43.64 -45.70
C LYS A 43 54.87 43.79 -44.41
N PRO A 44 54.25 44.96 -44.18
CA PRO A 44 53.33 45.18 -43.06
C PRO A 44 52.20 44.15 -43.01
N LEU A 45 51.98 43.57 -41.83
CA LEU A 45 50.91 42.60 -41.57
C LEU A 45 49.58 43.33 -41.40
N LYS A 46 48.53 42.93 -42.13
CA LYS A 46 47.23 43.64 -42.14
C LYS A 46 46.04 42.79 -41.75
N ASN A 47 46.16 41.48 -41.85
CA ASN A 47 45.06 40.55 -41.61
C ASN A 47 45.61 39.21 -41.11
N LYS A 48 44.69 38.36 -40.63
CA LYS A 48 44.99 37.02 -40.12
C LYS A 48 45.79 36.16 -41.09
N ALA A 49 45.49 36.21 -42.39
CA ALA A 49 46.17 35.35 -43.38
C ALA A 49 47.64 35.74 -43.56
N ASP A 50 47.95 37.04 -43.54
CA ASP A 50 49.33 37.54 -43.61
C ASP A 50 50.11 37.18 -42.35
N ILE A 51 49.47 37.31 -41.17
CA ILE A 51 50.06 36.93 -39.89
C ILE A 51 50.38 35.43 -39.85
N LEU A 52 49.46 34.55 -40.28
CA LEU A 52 49.70 33.11 -40.28
C LEU A 52 50.84 32.70 -41.23
N LYS A 53 50.98 33.35 -42.38
CA LYS A 53 52.13 33.14 -43.29
C LYS A 53 53.45 33.58 -42.64
N PHE A 54 53.45 34.73 -41.97
CA PHE A 54 54.60 35.22 -41.23
C PHE A 54 55.00 34.23 -40.12
N VAL A 55 54.03 33.76 -39.34
CA VAL A 55 54.25 32.74 -38.29
C VAL A 55 54.83 31.47 -38.90
N GLY A 56 54.26 30.93 -39.98
CA GLY A 56 54.77 29.72 -40.63
C GLY A 56 56.16 29.86 -41.27
N LYS A 57 56.59 31.09 -41.60
CA LYS A 57 57.92 31.36 -42.16
C LYS A 57 58.98 31.59 -41.08
N HIS A 58 58.63 32.31 -40.02
CA HIS A 58 59.58 32.80 -39.02
C HIS A 58 59.58 31.99 -37.72
N PHE A 59 58.54 31.22 -37.45
CA PHE A 59 58.44 30.35 -36.27
C PHE A 59 58.41 28.88 -36.71
N THR A 60 59.00 28.01 -35.90
CA THR A 60 58.77 26.57 -36.05
C THR A 60 57.44 26.25 -35.37
N ALA A 61 56.35 26.26 -36.15
CA ALA A 61 54.99 26.15 -35.64
C ALA A 61 54.22 24.99 -36.30
N THR A 62 53.35 24.35 -35.53
CA THR A 62 52.29 23.47 -36.01
C THR A 62 50.95 24.19 -35.95
N PHE A 63 50.03 23.88 -36.87
CA PHE A 63 48.70 24.47 -36.93
C PHE A 63 47.65 23.39 -36.62
N PRO A 64 47.38 23.10 -35.33
CA PRO A 64 46.43 22.08 -34.94
C PRO A 64 45.00 22.46 -35.38
N ASP A 65 44.21 21.45 -35.71
CA ASP A 65 42.79 21.57 -36.03
C ASP A 65 41.94 20.94 -34.92
N ASN A 66 40.85 21.60 -34.55
CA ASN A 66 39.93 21.18 -33.48
C ASN A 66 40.57 20.97 -32.09
N GLU A 67 41.56 21.79 -31.73
CA GLU A 67 42.12 21.77 -30.37
C GLU A 67 41.05 22.15 -29.33
N LEU A 68 40.94 21.35 -28.28
CA LEU A 68 39.95 21.56 -27.23
C LEU A 68 40.54 22.45 -26.14
N VAL A 69 39.97 23.64 -25.97
CA VAL A 69 40.37 24.59 -24.92
C VAL A 69 39.19 24.97 -24.05
N THR A 70 39.47 25.42 -22.83
CA THR A 70 38.45 25.93 -21.91
C THR A 70 38.57 27.44 -21.82
N ARG A 71 37.44 28.15 -21.87
CA ARG A 71 37.36 29.58 -21.65
C ARG A 71 36.40 29.89 -20.52
N PHE A 72 36.57 31.06 -19.91
CA PHE A 72 35.57 31.60 -19.01
C PHE A 72 34.31 32.01 -19.79
N LEU A 73 33.18 31.88 -19.13
CA LEU A 73 31.91 32.44 -19.60
C LEU A 73 31.93 33.94 -19.33
N ASP A 74 31.37 34.71 -20.25
CA ASP A 74 31.13 36.14 -19.98
C ASP A 74 29.85 36.36 -19.18
N GLU A 75 29.57 37.63 -18.85
CA GLU A 75 28.42 37.99 -18.04
C GLU A 75 27.08 37.74 -18.75
N PHE A 76 27.03 37.84 -20.08
CA PHE A 76 25.82 37.54 -20.84
C PHE A 76 25.51 36.04 -20.78
N GLU A 77 26.50 35.19 -20.99
CA GLU A 77 26.37 33.74 -20.88
C GLU A 77 25.96 33.31 -19.47
N LYS A 78 26.68 33.79 -18.45
CA LYS A 78 26.37 33.50 -17.04
C LYS A 78 24.94 33.88 -16.70
N LYS A 79 24.49 35.07 -17.12
CA LYS A 79 23.13 35.55 -16.87
C LYS A 79 22.09 34.64 -17.52
N ASN A 80 22.26 34.31 -18.79
CA ASN A 80 21.30 33.49 -19.53
C ASN A 80 21.23 32.05 -18.98
N ILE A 81 22.37 31.47 -18.61
CA ILE A 81 22.42 30.14 -17.98
C ILE A 81 21.77 30.19 -16.59
N ARG A 82 21.99 31.28 -15.83
CA ARG A 82 21.37 31.48 -14.51
C ARG A 82 19.86 31.55 -14.58
N GLU A 83 19.33 32.36 -15.48
CA GLU A 83 17.89 32.46 -15.72
C GLU A 83 17.28 31.09 -16.05
N GLU A 84 17.97 30.29 -16.86
CA GLU A 84 17.53 28.94 -17.23
C GLU A 84 17.42 28.02 -16.01
N TYR A 85 18.50 27.87 -15.23
CA TYR A 85 18.45 26.94 -14.10
C TYR A 85 17.56 27.46 -12.96
N CYS A 86 17.44 28.78 -12.75
CA CYS A 86 16.47 29.35 -11.81
C CYS A 86 15.03 28.98 -12.22
N THR A 87 14.70 29.08 -13.51
CA THR A 87 13.38 28.71 -14.01
C THR A 87 13.08 27.23 -13.77
N LEU A 88 14.08 26.35 -13.99
CA LEU A 88 13.96 24.92 -13.70
C LEU A 88 13.77 24.65 -12.21
N GLU A 89 14.54 25.33 -11.35
CA GLU A 89 14.49 25.17 -9.90
C GLU A 89 13.16 25.65 -9.31
N GLU A 90 12.62 26.77 -9.78
CA GLU A 90 11.38 27.34 -9.26
C GLU A 90 10.13 26.59 -9.75
N ASN A 91 10.12 26.15 -11.01
CA ASN A 91 8.89 25.63 -11.63
C ASN A 91 8.91 24.11 -11.82
N VAL A 92 10.03 23.57 -12.30
CA VAL A 92 10.09 22.17 -12.73
C VAL A 92 10.42 21.26 -11.56
N VAL A 93 11.39 21.62 -10.72
CA VAL A 93 11.79 20.81 -9.57
C VAL A 93 10.63 20.55 -8.60
N PRO A 94 9.83 21.55 -8.17
CA PRO A 94 8.74 21.32 -7.23
C PRO A 94 7.64 20.46 -7.83
N ALA A 95 7.27 20.70 -9.10
CA ALA A 95 6.28 19.90 -9.81
C ALA A 95 6.70 18.43 -9.89
N ARG A 96 7.96 18.15 -10.27
CA ARG A 96 8.47 16.77 -10.35
C ARG A 96 8.58 16.10 -8.99
N LYS A 97 8.89 16.86 -7.94
CA LYS A 97 8.91 16.32 -6.57
C LYS A 97 7.51 15.91 -6.11
N LEU A 98 6.50 16.74 -6.38
CA LEU A 98 5.11 16.41 -6.06
C LEU A 98 4.63 15.16 -6.82
N GLU A 99 4.89 15.07 -8.13
CA GLU A 99 4.55 13.89 -8.94
C GLU A 99 5.19 12.61 -8.37
N LEU A 100 6.45 12.69 -7.92
CA LEU A 100 7.14 11.57 -7.29
C LEU A 100 6.47 11.15 -5.98
N GLU A 101 6.11 12.12 -5.12
CA GLU A 101 5.44 11.85 -3.85
C GLU A 101 4.08 11.18 -4.06
N GLU A 102 3.26 11.68 -4.99
CA GLU A 102 1.97 11.07 -5.35
C GLU A 102 2.13 9.64 -5.90
N ALA A 103 3.14 9.41 -6.75
CA ALA A 103 3.41 8.10 -7.30
C ALA A 103 3.81 7.10 -6.20
N LEU A 104 4.62 7.52 -5.24
CA LEU A 104 5.03 6.70 -4.10
C LEU A 104 3.84 6.36 -3.20
N GLU A 105 2.94 7.32 -2.95
CA GLU A 105 1.73 7.06 -2.17
C GLU A 105 0.81 6.05 -2.84
N LYS A 106 0.57 6.21 -4.16
CA LYS A 106 -0.21 5.26 -4.95
C LYS A 106 0.40 3.86 -4.93
N ALA A 107 1.73 3.76 -5.06
CA ALA A 107 2.44 2.48 -5.02
C ALA A 107 2.34 1.82 -3.64
N LYS A 108 2.49 2.58 -2.55
CA LYS A 108 2.33 2.06 -1.18
C LYS A 108 0.91 1.54 -0.94
N LYS A 109 -0.11 2.26 -1.42
CA LYS A 109 -1.50 1.83 -1.32
C LYS A 109 -1.73 0.53 -2.10
N MET A 110 -1.31 0.48 -3.36
CA MET A 110 -1.43 -0.74 -4.19
C MET A 110 -0.73 -1.94 -3.55
N LYS A 111 0.46 -1.74 -2.97
CA LYS A 111 1.19 -2.77 -2.24
C LYS A 111 0.38 -3.26 -1.02
N LYS A 112 -0.11 -2.34 -0.20
CA LYS A 112 -0.89 -2.66 1.01
C LYS A 112 -2.16 -3.44 0.65
N ASP A 113 -2.91 -2.98 -0.34
CA ASP A 113 -4.15 -3.63 -0.80
C ASP A 113 -3.89 -5.07 -1.28
N ALA A 114 -2.77 -5.29 -2.00
CA ALA A 114 -2.37 -6.62 -2.44
C ALA A 114 -1.93 -7.53 -1.28
N GLU A 115 -1.20 -6.99 -0.30
CA GLU A 115 -0.80 -7.73 0.92
C GLU A 115 -2.01 -8.14 1.75
N GLU A 116 -2.99 -7.26 1.92
CA GLU A 116 -4.24 -7.54 2.64
C GLU A 116 -5.09 -8.62 1.92
N ALA A 117 -5.21 -8.52 0.60
CA ALA A 117 -5.91 -9.52 -0.21
C ALA A 117 -5.25 -10.91 -0.10
N TYR A 118 -3.92 -10.97 -0.16
CA TYR A 118 -3.16 -12.21 0.00
C TYR A 118 -3.33 -12.81 1.40
N ALA A 119 -3.24 -11.99 2.45
CA ALA A 119 -3.42 -12.42 3.83
C ALA A 119 -4.82 -12.98 4.08
N SER A 120 -5.86 -12.37 3.49
CA SER A 120 -7.24 -12.86 3.57
C SER A 120 -7.37 -14.28 3.03
N VAL A 121 -6.83 -14.54 1.84
CA VAL A 121 -6.86 -15.88 1.23
C VAL A 121 -6.09 -16.90 2.08
N LEU A 122 -4.95 -16.52 2.65
CA LEU A 122 -4.21 -17.40 3.57
C LEU A 122 -5.03 -17.76 4.81
N MET A 123 -5.78 -16.82 5.38
CA MET A 123 -6.66 -17.08 6.52
C MET A 123 -7.79 -18.05 6.14
N GLU A 124 -8.40 -17.89 4.97
CA GLU A 124 -9.41 -18.84 4.48
C GLU A 124 -8.84 -20.24 4.27
N VAL A 125 -7.66 -20.35 3.66
CA VAL A 125 -6.96 -21.64 3.52
C VAL A 125 -6.68 -22.27 4.87
N ALA A 126 -6.22 -21.50 5.85
CA ALA A 126 -5.97 -21.99 7.21
C ALA A 126 -7.25 -22.48 7.88
N LYS A 127 -8.38 -21.78 7.69
CA LYS A 127 -9.70 -22.19 8.18
C LYS A 127 -10.11 -23.53 7.56
N TYR A 128 -10.07 -23.67 6.24
CA TYR A 128 -10.41 -24.94 5.58
C TYR A 128 -9.48 -26.08 6.00
N ALA A 129 -8.18 -25.83 6.14
CA ALA A 129 -7.23 -26.82 6.64
C ALA A 129 -7.56 -27.25 8.09
N ALA A 130 -8.04 -26.33 8.92
CA ALA A 130 -8.51 -26.65 10.27
C ALA A 130 -9.79 -27.48 10.24
N GLU A 131 -10.76 -27.15 9.40
CA GLU A 131 -11.99 -27.94 9.21
C GLU A 131 -11.67 -29.38 8.76
N VAL A 132 -10.76 -29.55 7.79
CA VAL A 132 -10.31 -30.88 7.34
C VAL A 132 -9.60 -31.64 8.46
N ARG A 133 -8.77 -30.96 9.27
CA ARG A 133 -8.04 -31.59 10.38
C ARG A 133 -8.97 -32.01 11.52
N GLN A 134 -9.94 -31.17 11.87
CA GLN A 134 -10.92 -31.46 12.92
C GLN A 134 -11.91 -32.51 12.46
N GLY A 135 -12.24 -32.56 11.16
CA GLY A 135 -13.19 -33.52 10.60
C GLY A 135 -14.64 -33.28 11.05
N THR A 136 -14.92 -32.10 11.63
CA THR A 136 -16.23 -31.71 12.16
C THR A 136 -16.68 -30.40 11.55
N VAL A 137 -17.97 -30.28 11.26
CA VAL A 137 -18.60 -29.06 10.75
C VAL A 137 -19.86 -28.75 11.55
N ASP A 138 -20.05 -27.48 11.91
CA ASP A 138 -21.26 -27.05 12.60
C ASP A 138 -22.44 -27.08 11.62
N MET A 139 -23.50 -27.80 12.01
CA MET A 139 -24.73 -27.89 11.25
C MET A 139 -25.87 -27.24 12.02
N ARG A 140 -26.55 -26.26 11.40
CA ARG A 140 -27.77 -25.69 11.96
C ARG A 140 -28.96 -26.60 11.62
N LEU A 141 -29.55 -27.19 12.66
CA LEU A 141 -30.71 -28.07 12.50
C LEU A 141 -31.98 -27.28 12.13
N LYS A 142 -32.86 -27.85 11.30
CA LYS A 142 -34.11 -27.21 10.87
C LYS A 142 -35.25 -27.57 11.82
N SER A 143 -35.99 -26.59 12.34
CA SER A 143 -37.04 -26.80 13.35
C SER A 143 -38.08 -27.86 12.96
N LYS A 144 -38.40 -28.01 11.68
CA LYS A 144 -39.35 -29.03 11.18
C LYS A 144 -38.87 -30.49 11.30
N ASN A 145 -37.58 -30.69 11.50
CA ASN A 145 -36.93 -32.00 11.57
C ASN A 145 -36.40 -32.30 12.98
N VAL A 146 -36.64 -31.41 13.95
CA VAL A 146 -36.01 -31.46 15.27
C VAL A 146 -37.08 -31.54 16.33
N PHE A 147 -36.85 -32.37 17.33
CA PHE A 147 -37.59 -32.30 18.57
C PHE A 147 -36.63 -32.37 19.76
N CYS A 148 -37.05 -31.84 20.90
CA CYS A 148 -36.32 -31.88 22.16
C CYS A 148 -37.20 -32.54 23.21
N ILE A 149 -36.62 -33.46 24.01
CA ILE A 149 -37.30 -34.08 25.14
C ILE A 149 -36.41 -34.05 26.38
N ALA A 150 -37.03 -33.94 27.55
CA ALA A 150 -36.36 -34.14 28.83
C ALA A 150 -36.38 -35.63 29.22
N LEU A 151 -35.21 -36.19 29.52
CA LEU A 151 -35.09 -37.57 29.98
C LEU A 151 -33.79 -37.78 30.78
N ALA A 152 -33.90 -38.46 31.91
CA ALA A 152 -32.79 -38.80 32.81
C ALA A 152 -31.96 -37.57 33.24
N GLY A 153 -32.61 -36.42 33.44
CA GLY A 153 -31.95 -35.17 33.81
C GLY A 153 -31.25 -34.42 32.66
N TYR A 154 -31.45 -34.82 31.40
CA TYR A 154 -30.91 -34.15 30.21
C TYR A 154 -32.01 -33.70 29.24
N TYR A 155 -31.79 -32.57 28.59
CA TYR A 155 -32.48 -32.22 27.36
C TYR A 155 -31.78 -32.89 26.18
N LEU A 156 -32.51 -33.76 25.48
CA LEU A 156 -32.06 -34.54 24.33
C LEU A 156 -32.66 -33.95 23.06
N VAL A 157 -31.82 -33.45 22.17
CA VAL A 157 -32.22 -32.90 20.86
C VAL A 157 -32.01 -33.96 19.80
N TYR A 158 -33.09 -34.40 19.17
CA TYR A 158 -33.07 -35.34 18.06
C TYR A 158 -33.30 -34.63 16.73
N ASN A 159 -32.63 -35.07 15.68
CA ASN A 159 -32.83 -34.58 14.31
C ASN A 159 -33.18 -35.73 13.37
N TRP A 160 -34.17 -35.53 12.52
CA TRP A 160 -34.53 -36.45 11.44
C TRP A 160 -33.44 -36.49 10.38
N ASP A 161 -32.87 -37.67 10.16
CA ASP A 161 -32.02 -37.96 9.01
C ASP A 161 -32.84 -38.61 7.90
N ALA A 162 -32.86 -37.97 6.74
CA ALA A 162 -33.60 -38.43 5.58
C ALA A 162 -32.98 -39.67 4.92
N ASN A 163 -31.67 -39.93 5.14
CA ASN A 163 -30.99 -41.07 4.54
C ASN A 163 -31.23 -42.37 5.33
N THR A 164 -31.16 -42.29 6.66
CA THR A 164 -31.41 -43.45 7.53
C THR A 164 -32.87 -43.60 7.95
N GLU A 165 -33.72 -42.63 7.59
CA GLU A 165 -35.14 -42.53 7.96
C GLU A 165 -35.36 -42.68 9.47
N LYS A 166 -34.45 -42.08 10.27
CA LYS A 166 -34.44 -42.18 11.72
C LYS A 166 -34.16 -40.83 12.36
N PHE A 167 -34.63 -40.69 13.60
CA PHE A 167 -34.21 -39.60 14.47
C PHE A 167 -32.88 -39.94 15.14
N LEU A 168 -31.86 -39.13 14.90
CA LEU A 168 -30.53 -39.26 15.49
C LEU A 168 -30.37 -38.25 16.63
N LEU A 169 -29.77 -38.69 17.75
CA LEU A 169 -29.45 -37.80 18.85
C LEU A 169 -28.34 -36.82 18.42
N ALA A 170 -28.69 -35.54 18.30
CA ALA A 170 -27.80 -34.49 17.81
C ALA A 170 -27.11 -33.73 18.94
N LYS A 171 -27.77 -33.58 20.10
CA LYS A 171 -27.18 -32.90 21.27
C LYS A 171 -27.85 -33.39 22.56
N ALA A 172 -27.07 -33.50 23.63
CA ALA A 172 -27.57 -33.72 24.98
C ALA A 172 -26.93 -32.68 25.92
N TYR A 173 -27.74 -32.03 26.76
CA TYR A 173 -27.24 -31.10 27.78
C TYR A 173 -28.04 -31.24 29.07
N ALA A 174 -27.37 -31.05 30.21
CA ALA A 174 -28.01 -31.21 31.52
C ALA A 174 -29.12 -30.18 31.69
N ILE A 175 -30.23 -30.59 32.29
CA ILE A 175 -31.35 -29.71 32.62
C ILE A 175 -30.88 -28.76 33.74
N PRO A 176 -30.80 -27.43 33.50
CA PRO A 176 -30.31 -26.47 34.49
C PRO A 176 -31.32 -26.28 35.64
N ASP A 177 -32.60 -26.18 35.31
CA ASP A 177 -33.71 -26.03 36.24
C ASP A 177 -34.73 -27.15 36.02
N ARG A 178 -34.92 -27.99 37.04
CA ARG A 178 -35.79 -29.18 36.98
C ARG A 178 -37.24 -28.88 37.34
N SER A 179 -37.53 -27.66 37.79
CA SER A 179 -38.90 -27.17 38.05
C SER A 179 -39.61 -26.73 36.76
N GLU A 180 -38.87 -26.58 35.65
CA GLU A 180 -39.44 -26.18 34.37
C GLU A 180 -40.47 -27.22 33.85
N ILE A 181 -41.58 -26.72 33.30
CA ILE A 181 -42.67 -27.55 32.74
C ILE A 181 -42.14 -28.53 31.68
N TRP A 182 -41.15 -28.10 30.88
CA TRP A 182 -40.55 -28.90 29.81
C TRP A 182 -39.50 -29.90 30.31
N ALA A 183 -39.10 -29.82 31.58
CA ALA A 183 -38.23 -30.79 32.26
C ALA A 183 -38.99 -32.03 32.76
N ASN A 184 -40.32 -32.10 32.55
CA ASN A 184 -41.11 -33.24 32.98
C ASN A 184 -40.79 -34.51 32.16
N GLU A 185 -40.09 -35.45 32.78
CA GLU A 185 -39.65 -36.70 32.14
C GLU A 185 -40.61 -37.88 32.32
N VAL A 186 -41.67 -37.76 33.13
CA VAL A 186 -42.55 -38.90 33.48
C VAL A 186 -43.17 -39.54 32.23
N LYS A 187 -43.81 -38.71 31.40
CA LYS A 187 -44.42 -39.15 30.13
C LYS A 187 -43.39 -39.67 29.13
N ASN A 188 -42.21 -39.06 29.09
CA ASN A 188 -41.13 -39.45 28.18
C ASN A 188 -40.53 -40.80 28.58
N ARG A 189 -40.36 -41.06 29.89
CA ARG A 189 -39.86 -42.32 30.45
C ARG A 189 -40.83 -43.47 30.22
N GLU A 190 -42.12 -43.25 30.47
CA GLU A 190 -43.18 -44.23 30.15
C GLU A 190 -43.18 -44.56 28.66
N SER A 191 -43.12 -43.52 27.80
CA SER A 191 -43.09 -43.69 26.35
C SER A 191 -41.82 -44.41 25.86
N MET A 192 -40.65 -44.15 26.46
CA MET A 192 -39.41 -44.87 26.13
C MET A 192 -39.47 -46.35 26.48
N LYS A 193 -40.14 -46.70 27.60
CA LYS A 193 -40.35 -48.08 28.01
C LYS A 193 -41.38 -48.79 27.12
N GLU A 194 -42.50 -48.14 26.81
CA GLU A 194 -43.58 -48.73 26.02
C GLU A 194 -43.24 -48.86 24.53
N VAL A 195 -42.68 -47.81 23.93
CA VAL A 195 -42.45 -47.74 22.47
C VAL A 195 -41.11 -48.37 22.09
N PHE A 196 -40.06 -48.19 22.90
CA PHE A 196 -38.70 -48.62 22.57
C PHE A 196 -38.14 -49.71 23.49
N GLY A 197 -38.85 -50.09 24.56
CA GLY A 197 -38.39 -51.08 25.53
C GLY A 197 -37.20 -50.64 26.38
N LEU A 198 -36.94 -49.34 26.48
CA LEU A 198 -35.79 -48.78 27.17
C LEU A 198 -36.19 -48.22 28.54
N GLU A 199 -35.60 -48.76 29.61
CA GLU A 199 -35.81 -48.28 30.97
C GLU A 199 -34.75 -47.25 31.37
N PHE A 200 -35.19 -46.13 31.92
CA PHE A 200 -34.32 -45.05 32.39
C PHE A 200 -34.52 -44.82 33.89
N PRO A 201 -33.45 -44.53 34.64
CA PRO A 201 -33.53 -44.31 36.08
C PRO A 201 -34.40 -43.10 36.41
N GLU A 202 -35.21 -43.23 37.47
CA GLU A 202 -36.04 -42.14 37.98
C GLU A 202 -35.16 -41.11 38.69
N VAL A 203 -35.17 -39.88 38.18
CA VAL A 203 -34.46 -38.77 38.82
C VAL A 203 -35.50 -37.94 39.57
N GLU A 204 -35.31 -37.74 40.88
CA GLU A 204 -36.28 -37.00 41.70
C GLU A 204 -36.52 -35.59 41.14
N GLN A 205 -37.76 -35.35 40.70
CA GLN A 205 -38.31 -34.01 40.53
C GLN A 205 -38.73 -33.52 41.92
N THR A 206 -38.22 -32.37 42.34
CA THR A 206 -38.71 -31.67 43.54
C THR A 206 -40.20 -31.41 43.36
N LYS A 207 -41.01 -32.13 44.15
CA LYS A 207 -42.47 -32.04 44.16
C LYS A 207 -42.95 -30.80 44.89
N GLU A 208 -42.96 -29.67 44.20
CA GLU A 208 -43.87 -28.54 44.44
C GLU A 208 -44.23 -28.10 43.02
N GLU A 209 -45.35 -28.48 42.41
CA GLU A 209 -46.73 -28.19 42.78
C GLU A 209 -47.64 -29.17 42.03
N ALA A 210 -48.28 -30.07 42.77
CA ALA A 210 -49.43 -30.82 42.29
C ALA A 210 -50.58 -30.53 43.27
N GLN A 211 -51.09 -29.29 43.27
CA GLN A 211 -52.36 -28.93 43.87
C GLN A 211 -52.71 -27.47 43.55
N SER A 212 -53.55 -27.25 42.54
CA SER A 212 -54.86 -26.60 42.67
C SER A 212 -55.36 -26.12 41.30
N GLU A 213 -56.13 -26.97 40.61
CA GLU A 213 -57.21 -26.48 39.77
C GLU A 213 -58.50 -26.48 40.61
N GLN A 214 -59.34 -25.45 40.39
CA GLN A 214 -60.63 -25.10 41.03
C GLN A 214 -60.51 -24.40 42.40
N SER A 215 -61.14 -23.25 42.70
CA SER A 215 -62.14 -22.42 42.02
C SER A 215 -62.37 -21.15 42.86
N SER A 216 -62.58 -19.98 42.24
CA SER A 216 -63.69 -19.03 42.52
C SER A 216 -63.40 -17.64 41.94
N ASP A 217 -64.39 -17.15 41.20
CA ASP A 217 -64.58 -15.81 40.65
C ASP A 217 -64.53 -14.67 41.68
N ASP A 218 -64.48 -13.45 41.11
CA ASP A 218 -64.79 -12.12 41.65
C ASP A 218 -63.69 -11.42 42.49
N ASP A 219 -62.99 -10.47 41.89
CA ASP A 219 -63.36 -9.06 42.09
C ASP A 219 -62.67 -8.11 41.09
N ASP A 220 -63.48 -7.16 40.65
CA ASP A 220 -63.31 -6.09 39.67
C ASP A 220 -62.26 -5.02 40.03
N ASP A 221 -61.95 -4.22 39.00
CA ASP A 221 -61.52 -2.82 39.02
C ASP A 221 -60.16 -2.46 39.65
N ASP A 222 -59.19 -2.07 38.79
CA ASP A 222 -59.00 -0.65 38.45
C ASP A 222 -57.79 -0.48 37.51
N LEU A 223 -58.05 -0.09 36.26
CA LEU A 223 -57.04 0.40 35.32
C LEU A 223 -57.11 1.94 35.29
N PRO A 224 -56.10 2.67 35.79
CA PRO A 224 -55.99 4.09 35.51
C PRO A 224 -55.17 4.32 34.23
N PHE A 225 -55.87 4.70 33.16
CA PHE A 225 -55.29 5.42 32.03
C PHE A 225 -54.89 6.85 32.43
N GLY A 226 -53.75 7.33 31.92
CA GLY A 226 -53.50 8.75 31.62
C GLY A 226 -52.46 9.46 32.49
N GLU A 227 -51.23 9.62 31.99
CA GLU A 227 -50.75 10.73 31.14
C GLU A 227 -49.48 10.32 30.38
#